data_AF-A0A8H6J0F9-F1
#
_entry.id   AF-A0A8H6J0F9-F1
#
_cell.length_a   1.000
_cell.length_b   1.000
_cell.length_c   1.000
_cell.angle_alpha   90.00
_cell.angle_beta   90.00
_cell.angle_gamma   90.00
#
_symmetry.space_group_name_H-M   'P 1'
#
loop_
_entity.id
_entity.type
_entity.pdbx_description
1 polymer ?
#
loop_
_entity_poly.entity_id
_entity_poly.type
_entity_poly.pdbx_seq_one_letter_code
_entity_poly.pdbx_strand_id
1 'polypeptide(L)'
;SALTGPLVVVWLCPLVFYSFHLAYDKGGSQRRDARLFASGAYGFYMLVSLVPAVIFAIYPGPRRERDIFLLAHSLILLPTSTLLLIFGAATQTREILRRRRSGPGGLSLPGLAAQAVVFALVAISWVFRVRYPPYAPSWDGWYRLVGWPVVGNGAFAFVQGVLLWVAIRHENEDPGPESQPLL
;
A
#
# COMPACT_ATOMS: atom_id res chain seq x y z
N SER A 1 -24.09 9.31 8.17
CA SER A 1 -23.52 8.33 9.11
C SER A 1 -23.08 7.01 8.46
N ALA A 2 -23.29 6.76 7.16
CA ALA A 2 -22.98 5.47 6.52
C ALA A 2 -21.56 5.35 5.88
N LEU A 3 -20.79 6.44 5.82
CA LEU A 3 -19.50 6.49 5.09
C LEU A 3 -18.26 6.38 5.99
N THR A 4 -18.42 6.43 7.31
CA THR A 4 -17.30 6.43 8.28
C THR A 4 -16.77 5.03 8.60
N GLY A 5 -17.63 4.01 8.64
CA GLY A 5 -17.24 2.62 8.91
C GLY A 5 -16.24 2.03 7.90
N PRO A 6 -16.46 2.16 6.57
CA PRO A 6 -15.56 1.61 5.55
C PRO A 6 -14.18 2.27 5.56
N LEU A 7 -14.12 3.58 5.86
CA LEU A 7 -12.86 4.33 5.94
C LEU A 7 -11.99 3.78 7.08
N VAL A 8 -12.55 3.61 8.30
CA VAL A 8 -11.80 3.11 9.46
C VAL A 8 -11.19 1.73 9.19
N VAL A 9 -11.93 0.81 8.56
CA VAL A 9 -11.43 -0.55 8.23
C VAL A 9 -10.24 -0.51 7.27
N VAL A 10 -10.24 0.42 6.30
CA VAL A 10 -9.14 0.58 5.34
C VAL A 10 -7.86 1.11 5.98
N TRP A 11 -7.96 1.85 7.08
CA TRP A 11 -6.80 2.30 7.83
C TRP A 11 -6.31 1.28 8.86
N LEU A 12 -7.18 0.37 9.33
CA LEU A 12 -6.82 -0.67 10.30
C LEU A 12 -5.95 -1.78 9.68
N CYS A 13 -6.26 -2.25 8.47
CA CYS A 13 -5.46 -3.28 7.80
C CYS A 13 -3.97 -2.92 7.64
N PRO A 14 -3.60 -1.75 7.09
CA PRO A 14 -2.20 -1.36 6.99
C PRO A 14 -1.54 -1.10 8.35
N LEU A 15 -2.29 -0.71 9.40
CA LEU A 15 -1.77 -0.58 10.76
C LEU A 15 -1.45 -1.94 11.38
N VAL A 16 -2.25 -2.97 11.08
CA VAL A 16 -1.97 -4.36 11.47
C VAL A 16 -0.75 -4.90 10.72
N PHE A 17 -0.67 -4.70 9.39
CA PHE A 17 0.53 -5.07 8.62
C PHE A 17 1.79 -4.35 9.12
N TYR A 18 1.67 -3.09 9.52
CA TYR A 18 2.73 -2.30 10.14
C TYR A 18 3.20 -2.90 11.48
N SER A 19 2.26 -3.27 12.36
CA SER A 19 2.56 -3.92 13.64
C SER A 19 3.23 -5.29 13.46
N PHE A 20 2.79 -6.09 12.47
CA PHE A 20 3.43 -7.36 12.13
C PHE A 20 4.85 -7.17 11.58
N HIS A 21 5.07 -6.14 10.74
CA HIS A 21 6.39 -5.82 10.22
C HIS A 21 7.37 -5.39 11.34
N LEU A 22 6.89 -4.68 12.36
CA LEU A 22 7.68 -4.32 13.55
C LEU A 22 8.00 -5.55 14.42
N ALA A 23 7.04 -6.46 14.59
CA ALA A 23 7.19 -7.62 15.47
C ALA A 23 8.14 -8.71 14.92
N TYR A 24 8.34 -8.76 13.60
CA TYR A 24 9.10 -9.85 12.94
C TYR A 24 10.56 -9.50 12.56
N ASP A 25 11.08 -8.33 12.93
CA ASP A 25 12.35 -7.85 12.38
C ASP A 25 13.60 -8.47 13.05
N LYS A 26 14.31 -9.31 12.29
CA LYS A 26 15.66 -9.84 12.60
C LYS A 26 16.64 -9.34 11.54
N GLY A 27 17.13 -8.10 11.64
CA GLY A 27 18.08 -7.53 10.67
C GLY A 27 18.98 -6.42 11.25
N GLY A 28 20.26 -6.41 10.84
CA GLY A 28 21.35 -5.60 11.42
C GLY A 28 21.18 -4.07 11.44
N SER A 29 21.96 -3.41 12.29
CA SER A 29 21.78 -2.03 12.80
C SER A 29 21.61 -0.94 11.73
N GLN A 30 22.39 -0.95 10.65
CA GLN A 30 22.33 0.13 9.64
C GLN A 30 21.09 0.06 8.75
N ARG A 31 20.55 -1.14 8.51
CA ARG A 31 19.24 -1.32 7.83
C ARG A 31 18.07 -1.03 8.78
N ARG A 32 18.29 -1.19 10.08
CA ARG A 32 17.29 -0.96 11.13
C ARG A 32 16.93 0.52 11.25
N ASP A 33 17.90 1.45 11.21
CA ASP A 33 17.61 2.88 11.38
C ASP A 33 16.82 3.47 10.19
N ALA A 34 17.19 3.12 8.95
CA ALA A 34 16.45 3.53 7.76
C ALA A 34 15.03 2.94 7.73
N ARG A 35 14.85 1.70 8.22
CA ARG A 35 13.54 1.07 8.36
C ARG A 35 12.71 1.71 9.47
N LEU A 36 13.29 1.99 10.64
CA LEU A 36 12.62 2.68 11.73
C LEU A 36 12.19 4.08 11.32
N PHE A 37 13.01 4.79 10.55
CA PHE A 37 12.65 6.08 9.98
C PHE A 37 11.50 5.97 8.97
N ALA A 38 11.58 5.04 8.01
CA ALA A 38 10.51 4.81 7.04
C ALA A 38 9.20 4.38 7.73
N SER A 39 9.31 3.53 8.75
CA SER A 39 8.21 3.07 9.59
C SER A 39 7.60 4.22 10.40
N GLY A 40 8.43 5.04 11.05
CA GLY A 40 7.97 6.22 11.78
C GLY A 40 7.30 7.25 10.88
N ALA A 41 7.86 7.49 9.68
CA ALA A 41 7.26 8.36 8.68
C ALA A 41 5.91 7.81 8.19
N TYR A 42 5.80 6.50 7.97
CA TYR A 42 4.55 5.84 7.61
C TYR A 42 3.53 5.91 8.75
N GLY A 43 3.93 5.64 9.99
CA GLY A 43 3.07 5.74 11.18
C GLY A 43 2.57 7.17 11.41
N PHE A 44 3.44 8.16 11.24
CA PHE A 44 3.08 9.57 11.32
C PHE A 44 2.08 9.97 10.23
N TYR A 45 2.34 9.55 8.98
CA TYR A 45 1.42 9.73 7.85
C TYR A 45 0.05 9.11 8.14
N MET A 46 0.02 7.92 8.74
CA MET A 46 -1.22 7.26 9.15
C MET A 46 -1.92 8.00 10.29
N LEU A 47 -1.19 8.51 11.29
CA LEU A 47 -1.78 9.25 12.41
C LEU A 47 -2.43 10.57 11.96
N VAL A 48 -1.74 11.33 11.11
CA VAL A 48 -2.27 12.59 10.54
C VAL A 48 -3.51 12.32 9.67
N SER A 49 -3.66 11.12 9.14
CA SER A 49 -4.82 10.71 8.33
C SER A 49 -5.97 10.13 9.14
N LEU A 50 -5.65 9.28 10.11
CA LEU A 50 -6.60 8.51 10.90
C LEU A 50 -7.23 9.36 12.01
N VAL A 51 -6.43 10.18 12.70
CA VAL A 51 -6.90 10.95 13.86
C VAL A 51 -8.01 11.93 13.47
N PRO A 52 -7.87 12.76 12.41
CA PRO A 52 -8.95 13.66 12.03
C PRO A 52 -10.18 12.90 11.48
N ALA A 53 -9.97 11.79 10.77
CA ALA A 53 -11.07 10.96 10.27
C ALA A 53 -11.91 10.37 11.42
N VAL A 54 -11.26 9.94 12.50
CA VAL A 54 -11.92 9.46 13.73
C VAL A 54 -12.60 10.62 14.46
N ILE A 55 -11.93 11.77 14.60
CA ILE A 55 -12.53 12.97 15.22
C ILE A 55 -13.80 13.39 14.47
N PHE A 56 -13.80 13.45 13.14
CA PHE A 56 -15.00 13.80 12.35
C PHE A 56 -16.09 12.73 12.35
N ALA A 57 -15.76 11.49 12.71
CA ALA A 57 -16.72 10.42 12.90
C ALA A 57 -17.42 10.51 14.27
N ILE A 58 -16.68 10.87 15.32
CA ILE A 58 -17.19 11.00 16.70
C ILE A 58 -17.87 12.35 16.91
N TYR A 59 -17.24 13.43 16.45
CA TYR A 59 -17.70 14.81 16.57
C TYR A 59 -17.99 15.38 15.19
N PRO A 60 -19.23 15.26 14.70
CA PRO A 60 -19.59 15.78 13.40
C PRO A 60 -19.62 17.32 13.44
N GLY A 61 -18.46 17.94 13.22
CA GLY A 61 -18.32 19.39 13.05
C GLY A 61 -19.00 19.90 11.77
N PRO A 62 -18.95 21.23 11.53
CA PRO A 62 -19.55 21.89 10.38
C PRO A 62 -19.15 21.22 9.06
N ARG A 63 -20.11 21.04 8.14
CA ARG A 63 -19.87 20.40 6.83
C ARG A 63 -18.68 21.00 6.08
N ARG A 64 -18.57 22.33 6.10
CA ARG A 64 -17.51 23.08 5.42
C ARG A 64 -16.10 22.68 5.88
N GLU A 65 -15.88 22.52 7.18
CA GLU A 65 -14.56 22.16 7.73
C GLU A 65 -14.16 20.74 7.34
N ARG A 66 -15.13 19.82 7.35
CA ARG A 66 -14.95 18.44 6.91
C ARG A 66 -14.61 18.35 5.43
N ASP A 67 -15.30 19.12 4.60
CA ASP A 67 -15.08 19.13 3.15
C ASP A 67 -13.72 19.74 2.79
N ILE A 68 -13.31 20.82 3.48
CA ILE A 68 -11.98 21.42 3.33
C ILE A 68 -10.90 20.44 3.79
N PHE A 69 -11.10 19.77 4.92
CA PHE A 69 -10.17 18.75 5.39
C PHE A 69 -10.04 17.61 4.39
N LEU A 70 -11.16 17.00 3.95
CA LEU A 70 -11.13 15.89 2.98
C LEU A 70 -10.47 16.30 1.65
N LEU A 71 -10.72 17.53 1.19
CA LEU A 71 -10.08 18.08 0.00
C LEU A 71 -8.57 18.23 0.21
N ALA A 72 -8.13 18.96 1.23
CA ALA A 72 -6.70 19.14 1.53
C ALA A 72 -5.99 17.80 1.75
N HIS A 73 -6.67 16.90 2.46
CA HIS A 73 -6.18 15.56 2.74
C HIS A 73 -6.02 14.74 1.45
N SER A 74 -7.00 14.78 0.56
CA SER A 74 -6.86 14.15 -0.76
C SER A 74 -5.69 14.77 -1.55
N LEU A 75 -5.60 16.10 -1.63
CA LEU A 75 -4.54 16.79 -2.38
C LEU A 75 -3.12 16.46 -1.88
N ILE A 76 -2.96 16.07 -0.62
CA ILE A 76 -1.66 15.70 -0.03
C ILE A 76 -1.43 14.19 -0.08
N LEU A 77 -2.41 13.37 0.31
CA LEU A 77 -2.26 11.92 0.36
C LEU A 77 -2.17 11.29 -1.03
N LEU A 78 -2.94 11.79 -2.01
CA LEU A 78 -2.95 11.30 -3.39
C LEU A 78 -1.52 11.30 -3.98
N PRO A 79 -0.84 12.47 -4.06
CA PRO A 79 0.52 12.51 -4.61
C PRO A 79 1.53 11.84 -3.69
N THR A 80 1.43 11.98 -2.37
CA THR A 80 2.40 11.39 -1.45
C THR A 80 2.41 9.86 -1.53
N SER A 81 1.23 9.22 -1.53
CA SER A 81 1.12 7.77 -1.66
C SER A 81 1.63 7.28 -3.02
N THR A 82 1.35 8.03 -4.09
CA THR A 82 1.86 7.72 -5.44
C THR A 82 3.38 7.82 -5.50
N LEU A 83 3.97 8.87 -4.93
CA LEU A 83 5.42 9.03 -4.86
C LEU A 83 6.07 7.90 -4.06
N LEU A 84 5.53 7.59 -2.88
CA LEU A 84 6.03 6.49 -2.05
C LEU A 84 5.94 5.14 -2.78
N LEU A 85 4.86 4.90 -3.52
CA LEU A 85 4.71 3.70 -4.34
C LEU A 85 5.79 3.63 -5.43
N ILE A 86 6.03 4.72 -6.16
CA ILE A 86 7.05 4.78 -7.22
C ILE A 86 8.45 4.59 -6.63
N PHE A 87 8.79 5.29 -5.55
CA PHE A 87 10.08 5.15 -4.88
C PHE A 87 10.28 3.74 -4.32
N GLY A 88 9.23 3.17 -3.70
CA GLY A 88 9.21 1.78 -3.24
C GLY A 88 9.46 0.79 -4.37
N ALA A 89 8.73 0.93 -5.48
CA ALA A 89 8.91 0.08 -6.66
C ALA A 89 10.32 0.18 -7.23
N ALA A 90 10.85 1.40 -7.37
CA ALA A 90 12.19 1.63 -7.91
C ALA A 90 13.28 1.03 -7.01
N THR A 91 13.16 1.19 -5.70
CA THR A 91 14.12 0.63 -4.73
C THR A 91 14.04 -0.90 -4.68
N GLN A 92 12.84 -1.48 -4.67
CA GLN A 92 12.65 -2.93 -4.69
C GLN A 92 13.15 -3.56 -5.99
N THR A 93 12.86 -2.93 -7.14
CA THR A 93 13.37 -3.38 -8.45
C THR A 93 14.89 -3.31 -8.48
N ARG A 94 15.50 -2.20 -8.03
CA ARG A 94 16.96 -2.08 -7.94
C ARG A 94 17.58 -3.13 -7.05
N GLU A 95 16.95 -3.47 -5.93
CA GLU A 95 17.43 -4.50 -5.03
C GLU A 95 17.33 -5.90 -5.65
N ILE A 96 16.25 -6.22 -6.36
CA ILE A 96 16.11 -7.48 -7.12
C ILE A 96 17.24 -7.58 -8.16
N LEU A 97 17.45 -6.53 -8.95
CA LEU A 97 18.48 -6.51 -10.01
C LEU A 97 19.92 -6.54 -9.47
N ARG A 98 20.20 -5.88 -8.33
CA ARG A 98 21.54 -5.86 -7.71
C ARG A 98 21.92 -7.20 -7.08
N ARG A 99 20.93 -8.01 -6.68
CA ARG A 99 21.15 -9.27 -5.96
C ARG A 99 21.64 -10.43 -6.82
N ARG A 100 21.80 -10.24 -8.14
CA ARG A 100 22.53 -11.12 -9.07
C ARG A 100 23.89 -11.63 -8.56
N ARG A 101 24.48 -11.00 -7.52
CA ARG A 101 25.81 -11.35 -6.98
C ARG A 101 25.86 -11.85 -5.53
N SER A 102 24.75 -11.94 -4.78
CA SER A 102 24.85 -12.01 -3.29
C SER A 102 23.86 -12.93 -2.54
N GLY A 103 23.43 -14.04 -3.13
CA GLY A 103 22.74 -15.13 -2.39
C GLY A 103 21.23 -14.95 -2.17
N PRO A 104 20.58 -15.90 -1.44
CA PRO A 104 19.12 -16.02 -1.35
C PRO A 104 18.49 -14.75 -0.77
N GLY A 105 17.68 -14.07 -1.60
CA GLY A 105 17.18 -12.73 -1.30
C GLY A 105 16.02 -12.73 -0.30
N GLY A 106 16.07 -11.83 0.69
CA GLY A 106 14.95 -11.51 1.60
C GLY A 106 13.72 -10.83 0.98
N LEU A 107 13.44 -11.02 -0.32
CA LEU A 107 12.18 -10.64 -0.95
C LEU A 107 11.34 -11.91 -1.10
N SER A 108 10.31 -12.04 -0.27
CA SER A 108 9.43 -13.21 -0.29
C SER A 108 8.50 -13.14 -1.51
N LEU A 109 8.72 -13.99 -2.50
CA LEU A 109 7.81 -14.17 -3.64
C LEU A 109 6.37 -14.46 -3.18
N PRO A 110 6.12 -15.35 -2.19
CA PRO A 110 4.79 -15.51 -1.61
C PRO A 110 4.24 -14.21 -1.01
N GLY A 111 5.10 -13.39 -0.40
CA GLY A 111 4.72 -12.09 0.17
C GLY A 111 4.24 -11.10 -0.90
N LEU A 112 5.00 -10.96 -1.99
CA LEU A 112 4.64 -10.15 -3.16
C LEU A 112 3.30 -10.59 -3.77
N ALA A 113 3.14 -11.90 -3.97
CA ALA A 113 1.91 -12.48 -4.51
C ALA A 113 0.72 -12.22 -3.59
N ALA A 114 0.87 -12.47 -2.29
CA ALA A 114 -0.17 -12.20 -1.30
C ALA A 114 -0.56 -10.71 -1.27
N GLN A 115 0.42 -9.80 -1.30
CA GLN A 115 0.17 -8.36 -1.35
C GLN A 115 -0.60 -7.97 -2.62
N ALA A 116 -0.17 -8.45 -3.80
CA ALA A 116 -0.84 -8.18 -5.06
C ALA A 116 -2.31 -8.63 -5.03
N VAL A 117 -2.58 -9.85 -4.56
CA VAL A 117 -3.93 -10.40 -4.44
C VAL A 117 -4.77 -9.61 -3.44
N VAL A 118 -4.24 -9.36 -2.25
CA VAL A 118 -4.96 -8.61 -1.21
C VAL A 118 -5.34 -7.22 -1.70
N PHE A 119 -4.40 -6.47 -2.30
CA PHE A 119 -4.69 -5.14 -2.83
C PHE A 119 -5.69 -5.18 -3.99
N ALA A 120 -5.62 -6.17 -4.89
CA ALA A 120 -6.60 -6.33 -5.96
C ALA A 120 -8.01 -6.61 -5.40
N LEU A 121 -8.13 -7.51 -4.43
CA LEU A 121 -9.40 -7.81 -3.78
C LEU A 121 -9.96 -6.59 -3.02
N VAL A 122 -9.11 -5.82 -2.34
CA VAL A 122 -9.52 -4.59 -1.68
C VAL A 122 -10.03 -3.58 -2.72
N ALA A 123 -9.32 -3.39 -3.84
CA ALA A 123 -9.75 -2.51 -4.93
C ALA A 123 -11.13 -2.91 -5.47
N ILE A 124 -11.33 -4.20 -5.78
CA ILE A 124 -12.63 -4.70 -6.26
C ILE A 124 -13.72 -4.50 -5.20
N SER A 125 -13.42 -4.79 -3.93
CA SER A 125 -14.40 -4.66 -2.85
C SER A 125 -14.93 -3.24 -2.69
N TRP A 126 -14.13 -2.22 -3.00
CA TRP A 126 -14.54 -0.82 -2.89
C TRP A 126 -15.66 -0.43 -3.86
N VAL A 127 -15.73 -1.08 -5.03
CA VAL A 127 -16.82 -0.88 -6.00
C VAL A 127 -18.18 -1.24 -5.39
N PHE A 128 -18.21 -2.23 -4.48
CA PHE A 128 -19.45 -2.74 -3.88
C PHE A 128 -19.75 -2.19 -2.47
N ARG A 129 -18.77 -1.58 -1.80
CA ARG A 129 -18.90 -1.11 -0.40
C ARG A 129 -19.73 0.15 -0.22
N VAL A 130 -19.75 1.03 -1.22
CA VAL A 130 -20.43 2.32 -1.11
C VAL A 130 -21.85 2.21 -1.66
N ARG A 131 -22.83 2.25 -0.76
CA ARG A 131 -24.23 2.40 -1.14
C ARG A 131 -24.51 3.87 -1.44
N TYR A 132 -24.85 4.16 -2.69
CA TYR A 132 -25.29 5.50 -3.06
C TYR A 132 -26.74 5.73 -2.60
N PRO A 133 -27.05 6.93 -2.06
CA PRO A 133 -28.44 7.38 -1.97
C PRO A 133 -29.09 7.40 -3.37
N PRO A 134 -30.43 7.47 -3.47
CA PRO A 134 -31.17 7.24 -4.72
C PRO A 134 -30.88 8.21 -5.88
N TYR A 135 -29.97 9.17 -5.71
CA TYR A 135 -29.50 10.07 -6.76
C TYR A 135 -28.14 9.61 -7.30
N ALA A 136 -27.97 9.72 -8.62
CA ALA A 136 -26.69 9.46 -9.25
C ALA A 136 -25.63 10.43 -8.68
N PRO A 137 -24.50 9.92 -8.15
CA PRO A 137 -23.43 10.78 -7.67
C PRO A 137 -22.84 11.60 -8.83
N SER A 138 -22.41 12.83 -8.55
CA SER A 138 -21.52 13.54 -9.48
C SER A 138 -20.23 12.75 -9.67
N TRP A 139 -19.57 12.90 -10.83
CA TRP A 139 -18.30 12.22 -11.11
C TRP A 139 -17.24 12.47 -10.03
N ASP A 140 -17.11 13.71 -9.57
CA ASP A 140 -16.19 14.09 -8.48
C ASP A 140 -16.55 13.38 -7.15
N GLY A 141 -17.84 13.33 -6.80
CA GLY A 141 -18.30 12.64 -5.59
C GLY A 141 -18.06 11.13 -5.66
N TRP A 142 -18.31 10.51 -6.81
CA TRP A 142 -18.03 9.09 -7.03
C TRP A 142 -16.52 8.82 -6.96
N TYR A 143 -15.70 9.65 -7.61
CA TYR A 143 -14.26 9.47 -7.62
C TYR A 143 -13.67 9.60 -6.22
N ARG A 144 -14.10 10.58 -5.41
CA ARG A 144 -13.59 10.75 -4.04
C ARG A 144 -13.95 9.59 -3.12
N LEU A 145 -15.14 9.03 -3.27
CA LEU A 145 -15.66 8.01 -2.35
C LEU A 145 -15.31 6.57 -2.75
N VAL A 146 -15.29 6.29 -4.05
CA VAL A 146 -15.08 4.94 -4.61
C VAL A 146 -13.85 4.92 -5.51
N GLY A 147 -13.76 5.85 -6.46
CA GLY A 147 -12.71 5.85 -7.48
C GLY A 147 -11.31 5.90 -6.89
N TRP A 148 -11.08 6.74 -5.88
CA TRP A 148 -9.77 6.92 -5.28
C TRP A 148 -9.27 5.64 -4.57
N PRO A 149 -10.02 5.04 -3.62
CA PRO A 149 -9.60 3.78 -3.04
C PRO A 149 -9.41 2.65 -4.07
N VAL A 150 -10.26 2.58 -5.10
CA VAL A 150 -10.12 1.60 -6.18
C VAL A 150 -8.80 1.80 -6.93
N VAL A 151 -8.52 3.02 -7.39
CA VAL A 151 -7.30 3.36 -8.15
C VAL A 151 -6.06 3.16 -7.31
N GLY A 152 -6.06 3.62 -6.05
CA GLY A 152 -4.94 3.48 -5.14
C GLY A 152 -4.59 2.00 -4.91
N ASN A 153 -5.55 1.19 -4.45
CA ASN A 153 -5.30 -0.23 -4.20
C ASN A 153 -4.97 -0.99 -5.49
N GLY A 154 -5.60 -0.64 -6.62
CA GLY A 154 -5.27 -1.22 -7.92
C GLY A 154 -3.83 -0.92 -8.36
N ALA A 155 -3.35 0.30 -8.16
CA ALA A 155 -1.96 0.68 -8.44
C ALA A 155 -0.97 -0.08 -7.56
N PHE A 156 -1.25 -0.25 -6.26
CA PHE A 156 -0.44 -1.10 -5.37
C PHE A 156 -0.41 -2.55 -5.87
N ALA A 157 -1.57 -3.12 -6.21
CA ALA A 157 -1.65 -4.48 -6.73
C ALA A 157 -0.82 -4.66 -8.01
N PHE A 158 -0.93 -3.71 -8.94
CA PHE A 158 -0.17 -3.71 -10.18
C PHE A 158 1.34 -3.68 -9.93
N VAL A 159 1.82 -2.76 -9.08
CA VAL A 159 3.24 -2.66 -8.75
C VAL A 159 3.77 -3.95 -8.11
N GLN A 160 3.04 -4.53 -7.14
CA GLN A 160 3.45 -5.80 -6.52
C GLN A 160 3.46 -6.95 -7.55
N GLY A 161 2.50 -6.97 -8.49
CA GLY A 161 2.48 -7.92 -9.60
C GLY A 161 3.66 -7.75 -10.56
N VAL A 162 4.03 -6.52 -10.91
CA VAL A 162 5.21 -6.23 -11.74
C VAL A 162 6.49 -6.68 -11.03
N LEU A 163 6.64 -6.38 -9.74
CA LEU A 163 7.79 -6.82 -8.97
C LEU A 163 7.88 -8.35 -8.86
N LEU A 164 6.74 -9.03 -8.67
CA LEU A 164 6.65 -10.48 -8.68
C LEU A 164 7.10 -11.04 -10.03
N TRP A 165 6.60 -10.47 -11.12
CA TRP A 165 6.97 -10.87 -12.48
C TRP A 165 8.46 -10.69 -12.76
N VAL A 166 9.02 -9.54 -12.38
CA VAL A 166 10.45 -9.26 -12.52
C VAL A 166 11.27 -10.27 -11.70
N ALA A 167 10.85 -10.58 -10.47
CA ALA A 167 11.54 -11.53 -9.62
C ALA A 167 11.51 -12.97 -10.20
N ILE A 168 10.37 -13.43 -10.69
CA ILE A 168 10.23 -14.77 -11.33
C ILE A 168 11.07 -14.86 -12.60
N ARG A 169 11.03 -13.84 -13.47
CA ARG A 169 11.87 -13.84 -14.69
C ARG A 169 13.35 -13.89 -14.35
N HIS A 170 13.75 -13.14 -13.32
CA HIS A 170 15.13 -13.09 -12.88
C HIS A 170 15.60 -14.41 -12.22
N GLU A 171 14.70 -15.23 -11.65
CA GLU A 171 15.04 -16.61 -11.22
C GLU A 171 15.16 -17.57 -12.40
N ASN A 172 14.25 -17.51 -13.37
CA ASN A 172 14.23 -18.44 -14.50
C ASN A 172 15.39 -18.25 -15.49
N GLU A 173 15.97 -17.06 -15.57
CA GLU A 173 17.15 -16.76 -16.40
C GLU A 173 18.48 -17.25 -15.77
N ASP A 174 18.45 -17.79 -14.55
CA ASP A 174 19.62 -18.31 -13.83
C ASP A 174 19.49 -19.84 -13.61
N PRO A 175 19.69 -20.67 -14.66
CA PRO A 175 19.90 -22.10 -14.46
C PRO A 175 21.20 -22.24 -13.69
N GLY A 176 21.10 -22.46 -12.38
CA GLY A 176 22.26 -22.59 -11.52
C GLY A 176 23.28 -23.63 -12.04
N PRO A 177 24.53 -23.59 -11.54
CA PRO A 177 25.60 -24.50 -11.95
C PRO A 177 25.31 -26.00 -11.68
N GLU A 178 24.18 -26.32 -11.03
CA GLU A 178 23.71 -27.68 -10.75
C GLU A 178 23.26 -28.47 -12.00
N SER A 179 23.28 -27.83 -13.18
CA SER A 179 23.03 -28.48 -14.48
C SER A 179 24.30 -28.87 -15.24
N GLN A 180 25.46 -28.92 -14.58
CA GLN A 180 26.64 -29.59 -15.15
C GLN A 180 26.55 -31.11 -14.87
N PRO A 181 26.44 -31.98 -15.88
CA PRO A 181 26.59 -33.41 -15.67
C PRO A 181 27.99 -33.65 -15.11
N LEU A 182 28.08 -34.34 -13.98
CA LEU A 182 29.34 -34.80 -13.40
C LEU A 182 30.03 -35.67 -14.45
N LEU A 183 31.06 -35.12 -15.10
CA LEU A 183 32.04 -35.84 -15.91
C LEU A 183 33.26 -36.15 -15.06
#